data_AF-A0A0K9PC18-F1
#
_entry.id   AF-A0A0K9PC18-F1
#
_cell.length_a   1.000
_cell.length_b   1.000
_cell.length_c   1.000
_cell.angle_alpha   90.00
_cell.angle_beta   90.00
_cell.angle_gamma   90.00
#
_symmetry.space_group_name_H-M   'P 1'
#
loop_
_entity.id
_entity.type
_entity.pdbx_description
1 polymer ?
#
loop_
_entity_poly.entity_id
_entity_poly.type
_entity_poly.pdbx_seq_one_letter_code
_entity_poly.pdbx_strand_id
1 'polypeptide(L)'
;MVKLKKDEIKVHNLMVLKRIDRFIEDIFIVASHVVLYELMIDVNQYIRKDVEGSLFVVKRTCQPVFRIIVLNYQNKITTSILNFIEDINGDLTCEVKSPYFIYENAKGKVNVVWFHNPVECESATNRSNNSCNTTRTRLTRLIFLLTRT
;
A
#
# COMPACT_ATOMS: atom_id res chain seq x y z
N MET A 1 8.77 16.96 -20.70
CA MET A 1 9.65 17.03 -19.50
C MET A 1 9.10 16.31 -18.26
N VAL A 2 7.78 16.24 -18.01
CA VAL A 2 7.23 15.61 -16.78
C VAL A 2 7.25 14.06 -16.78
N LYS A 3 7.09 13.40 -17.95
CA LYS A 3 7.15 11.92 -18.04
C LYS A 3 8.51 11.32 -17.67
N LEU A 4 9.59 11.89 -18.23
CA LEU A 4 10.97 11.42 -18.00
C LEU A 4 11.34 11.36 -16.51
N LYS A 5 10.98 12.40 -15.74
CA LYS A 5 11.22 12.43 -14.29
C LYS A 5 10.47 11.33 -13.53
N LYS A 6 9.25 10.99 -13.96
CA LYS A 6 8.43 9.97 -13.31
C LYS A 6 9.01 8.57 -13.53
N ASP A 7 9.56 8.31 -14.72
CA ASP A 7 10.20 7.05 -15.06
C ASP A 7 11.52 6.86 -14.30
N GLU A 8 12.33 7.92 -14.19
CA GLU A 8 13.57 7.91 -13.38
C GLU A 8 13.29 7.63 -11.90
N ILE A 9 12.27 8.28 -11.32
CA ILE A 9 11.85 8.05 -9.92
C ILE A 9 11.36 6.61 -9.74
N LYS A 10 10.57 6.08 -10.69
CA LYS A 10 10.08 4.70 -10.63
C LYS A 10 11.24 3.70 -10.68
N VAL A 11 12.22 3.92 -11.57
CA VAL A 11 13.42 3.09 -11.70
C VAL A 11 14.24 3.11 -10.40
N HIS A 12 14.44 4.30 -9.81
CA HIS A 12 15.13 4.43 -8.53
C HIS A 12 14.41 3.69 -7.39
N ASN A 13 13.11 3.90 -7.24
CA ASN A 13 12.31 3.22 -6.22
C ASN A 13 12.34 1.70 -6.40
N LEU A 14 12.28 1.22 -7.64
CA LEU A 14 12.36 -0.21 -7.94
C LEU A 14 13.71 -0.80 -7.53
N MET A 15 14.82 -0.09 -7.75
CA MET A 15 16.14 -0.53 -7.30
C MET A 15 16.21 -0.65 -5.76
N VAL A 16 15.65 0.30 -5.03
CA VAL A 16 15.60 0.26 -3.57
C VAL A 16 14.75 -0.91 -3.09
N LEU A 17 13.55 -1.07 -3.64
CA LEU A 17 12.62 -2.13 -3.26
C LEU A 17 13.17 -3.53 -3.61
N LYS A 18 13.90 -3.68 -4.71
CA LYS A 18 14.55 -4.94 -5.09
C LYS A 18 15.63 -5.40 -4.11
N ARG A 19 16.23 -4.50 -3.32
CA ARG A 19 17.14 -4.87 -2.22
C ARG A 19 16.39 -5.52 -1.06
N ILE A 20 15.12 -5.19 -0.88
CA ILE A 20 14.23 -5.77 0.13
C ILE A 20 13.64 -7.09 -0.38
N ASP A 21 13.17 -7.10 -1.63
CA ASP A 21 12.57 -8.27 -2.27
C ASP A 21 12.94 -8.36 -3.76
N ARG A 22 13.80 -9.34 -4.07
CA ARG A 22 14.33 -9.58 -5.42
C ARG A 22 13.25 -9.94 -6.45
N PHE A 23 12.08 -10.41 -6.01
CA PHE A 23 11.01 -10.87 -6.88
C PHE A 23 10.08 -9.74 -7.34
N ILE A 24 10.31 -8.52 -6.88
CA ILE A 24 9.52 -7.36 -7.32
C ILE A 24 9.74 -7.12 -8.81
N GLU A 25 8.64 -7.18 -9.55
CA GLU A 25 8.57 -6.95 -10.99
C GLU A 25 8.27 -5.48 -11.28
N ASP A 26 7.24 -4.92 -10.63
CA ASP A 26 6.75 -3.57 -10.91
C ASP A 26 6.11 -2.90 -9.67
N ILE A 27 5.93 -1.59 -9.73
CA ILE A 27 5.28 -0.76 -8.72
C ILE A 27 3.97 -0.19 -9.28
N PHE A 28 2.86 -0.47 -8.61
CA PHE A 28 1.52 -0.05 -9.01
C PHE A 28 1.05 1.24 -8.34
N ILE A 29 1.32 1.36 -7.04
CA ILE A 29 0.90 2.51 -6.22
C ILE A 29 2.12 2.99 -5.43
N VAL A 30 2.27 4.31 -5.39
CA VAL A 30 3.26 5.00 -4.56
C VAL A 30 2.50 6.05 -3.76
N ALA A 31 2.73 6.10 -2.46
CA ALA A 31 2.29 7.18 -1.61
C ALA A 31 3.48 7.70 -0.81
N SER A 32 3.60 9.02 -0.74
CA SER A 32 4.77 9.68 -0.17
C SER A 32 4.80 9.53 1.33
N HIS A 33 3.69 9.76 2.04
CA HIS A 33 3.65 9.69 3.49
C HIS A 33 2.36 9.07 3.99
N VAL A 34 2.51 7.97 4.70
CA VAL A 34 1.44 7.25 5.37
C VAL A 34 1.80 6.94 6.81
N VAL A 35 0.76 6.77 7.63
CA VAL A 35 0.87 6.27 9.01
C VAL A 35 -0.05 5.07 9.16
N LEU A 36 0.44 4.00 9.78
CA LEU A 36 -0.35 2.79 10.00
C LEU A 36 -1.00 2.78 11.38
N TYR A 37 -2.22 2.28 11.39
CA TYR A 37 -3.02 2.01 12.58
C TYR A 37 -3.58 0.59 12.49
N GLU A 38 -3.88 -0.01 13.64
CA GLU A 38 -4.68 -1.23 13.77
C GLU A 38 -5.98 -0.87 14.47
N LEU A 39 -7.11 -1.28 13.89
CA LEU A 39 -8.42 -1.14 14.51
C LEU A 39 -8.70 -2.38 15.35
N MET A 40 -8.74 -2.23 16.67
CA MET A 40 -9.24 -3.26 17.56
C MET A 40 -10.76 -3.27 17.49
N ILE A 41 -11.32 -4.30 16.86
CA ILE A 41 -12.77 -4.41 16.64
C ILE A 41 -13.50 -4.53 17.98
N ASP A 42 -12.97 -5.29 18.93
CA ASP A 42 -13.61 -5.57 20.23
C ASP A 42 -13.91 -4.32 21.07
N VAL A 43 -13.02 -3.33 20.98
CA VAL A 43 -13.10 -2.08 21.76
C VAL A 43 -13.30 -0.84 20.87
N ASN A 44 -13.45 -1.04 19.56
CA ASN A 44 -13.55 0.01 18.54
C ASN A 44 -12.48 1.11 18.68
N GLN A 45 -11.24 0.73 18.96
CA GLN A 45 -10.14 1.65 19.22
C GLN A 45 -9.06 1.54 18.15
N TYR A 46 -8.55 2.69 17.71
CA TYR A 46 -7.41 2.76 16.80
C TYR A 46 -6.10 2.79 17.59
N ILE A 47 -5.24 1.81 17.34
CA ILE A 47 -3.89 1.75 17.87
C ILE A 47 -2.92 2.20 16.78
N ARG A 48 -2.21 3.31 17.02
CA ARG A 48 -1.15 3.76 16.11
C ARG A 48 0.00 2.76 16.15
N LYS A 49 0.44 2.30 14.97
CA LYS A 49 1.64 1.47 14.81
C LYS A 49 2.87 2.37 14.72
N ASP A 50 4.01 1.82 15.12
CA ASP A 50 5.32 2.46 14.96
C ASP A 50 5.84 2.33 13.50
N VAL A 51 4.96 2.63 12.55
CA VAL A 51 5.21 2.54 11.11
C VAL A 51 4.67 3.80 10.46
N GLU A 52 5.59 4.65 10.04
CA GLU A 52 5.32 5.92 9.39
C GLU A 52 6.32 6.13 8.26
N GLY A 53 5.85 6.30 7.03
CA GLY A 53 6.72 6.05 5.89
C GLY A 53 6.11 6.30 4.52
N SER A 54 6.89 5.99 3.48
CA SER A 54 6.38 5.90 2.12
C SER A 54 5.81 4.51 1.84
N LEU A 55 4.63 4.44 1.23
CA LEU A 55 3.94 3.19 0.90
C LEU A 55 4.10 2.84 -0.59
N PHE A 56 4.32 1.56 -0.83
CA PHE A 56 4.43 0.97 -2.15
C PHE A 56 3.52 -0.25 -2.25
N VAL A 57 2.72 -0.32 -3.30
CA VAL A 57 2.06 -1.57 -3.71
C VAL A 57 2.81 -2.13 -4.90
N VAL A 58 3.36 -3.33 -4.75
CA VAL A 58 4.26 -3.94 -5.72
C VAL A 58 3.69 -5.24 -6.29
N LYS A 59 4.06 -5.52 -7.53
CA LYS A 59 3.86 -6.79 -8.21
C LYS A 59 5.10 -7.66 -8.05
N ARG A 60 4.91 -8.95 -7.83
CA ARG A 60 5.96 -9.95 -7.69
C ARG A 60 5.80 -11.02 -8.76
N THR A 61 6.93 -11.61 -9.16
CA THR A 61 6.97 -12.73 -10.10
C THR A 61 6.61 -14.08 -9.47
N CYS A 62 6.44 -14.13 -8.14
CA CYS A 62 6.09 -15.32 -7.38
C CYS A 62 4.94 -15.04 -6.41
N GLN A 63 4.33 -16.10 -5.86
CA GLN A 63 3.31 -15.95 -4.83
C GLN A 63 3.89 -15.43 -3.50
N PRO A 64 3.17 -14.59 -2.75
CA PRO A 64 1.98 -13.84 -3.18
C PRO A 64 2.33 -12.78 -4.24
N VAL A 65 1.49 -12.69 -5.28
CA VAL A 65 1.72 -11.83 -6.47
C VAL A 65 1.74 -10.35 -6.12
N PHE A 66 0.99 -9.91 -5.12
CA PHE A 66 0.93 -8.53 -4.69
C PHE A 66 1.34 -8.39 -3.23
N ARG A 67 2.01 -7.26 -2.93
CA ARG A 67 2.53 -6.98 -1.61
C ARG A 67 2.48 -5.48 -1.33
N ILE A 68 2.14 -5.12 -0.10
CA ILE A 68 2.24 -3.75 0.43
C ILE A 68 3.55 -3.65 1.18
N ILE A 69 4.33 -2.61 0.89
CA ILE A 69 5.59 -2.30 1.57
C ILE A 69 5.52 -0.87 2.07
N VAL A 70 5.75 -0.64 3.35
CA VAL A 70 5.93 0.71 3.91
C VAL A 70 7.36 0.83 4.42
N LEU A 71 8.10 1.76 3.81
CA LEU A 71 9.46 2.10 4.22
C LEU A 71 9.38 3.12 5.35
N ASN A 72 9.73 2.70 6.56
CA ASN A 72 9.59 3.50 7.76
C ASN A 72 10.67 4.60 7.84
N TYR A 73 10.26 5.85 8.08
CA TYR A 73 11.13 7.03 8.18
C TYR A 73 11.87 7.16 9.52
N GLN A 74 11.36 6.53 10.59
CA GLN A 74 11.81 6.80 11.96
C GLN A 74 13.05 5.97 12.38
N ASN A 75 13.49 5.02 11.56
CA ASN A 75 14.59 4.11 11.90
C ASN A 75 15.80 4.30 10.96
N LYS A 76 16.53 5.40 11.12
CA LYS A 76 17.66 5.80 10.25
C LYS A 76 19.01 5.13 10.57
N ILE A 77 19.12 4.27 11.59
CA ILE A 77 20.42 3.93 12.20
C ILE A 77 20.95 2.52 11.85
N THR A 78 20.13 1.56 11.43
CA THR A 78 20.61 0.18 11.20
C THR A 78 20.03 -0.41 9.94
N THR A 79 20.88 -0.96 9.08
CA THR A 79 20.64 -1.62 7.78
C THR A 79 19.79 -2.90 7.85
N SER A 80 18.81 -2.94 8.76
CA SER A 80 17.74 -3.93 8.94
C SER A 80 16.56 -3.21 9.61
N ILE A 81 16.01 -2.24 8.87
CA ILE A 81 14.95 -1.30 9.27
C ILE A 81 13.61 -2.03 9.15
N LEU A 82 12.75 -2.03 10.17
CA LEU A 82 11.45 -2.74 10.20
C LEU A 82 10.46 -2.19 9.15
N ASN A 83 10.73 -2.45 7.88
CA ASN A 83 9.79 -2.18 6.80
C ASN A 83 8.53 -3.01 7.07
N PHE A 84 7.38 -2.35 7.05
CA PHE A 84 6.14 -3.08 7.14
C PHE A 84 5.90 -3.75 5.80
N ILE A 85 5.80 -5.08 5.81
CA ILE A 85 5.55 -5.88 4.63
C ILE A 85 4.28 -6.69 4.89
N GLU A 86 3.28 -6.52 4.04
CA GLU A 86 2.02 -7.25 4.12
C GLU A 86 1.71 -7.87 2.76
N ASP A 87 1.40 -9.16 2.79
CA ASP A 87 1.06 -9.94 1.62
C ASP A 87 -0.41 -9.77 1.27
N ILE A 88 -0.68 -9.47 0.00
CA ILE A 88 -2.04 -9.31 -0.49
C ILE A 88 -2.53 -10.65 -1.02
N ASN A 89 -3.39 -11.29 -0.24
CA ASN A 89 -4.07 -12.52 -0.63
C ASN A 89 -5.33 -12.24 -1.46
N GLY A 90 -5.77 -13.24 -2.23
CA GLY A 90 -6.89 -13.14 -3.18
C GLY A 90 -8.23 -12.74 -2.56
N ASP A 91 -8.40 -13.02 -1.28
CA ASP A 91 -9.58 -12.82 -0.44
C ASP A 91 -9.52 -11.55 0.42
N LEU A 92 -8.37 -10.85 0.43
CA LEU A 92 -8.18 -9.64 1.21
C LEU A 92 -9.21 -8.58 0.83
N THR A 93 -10.02 -8.17 1.81
CA THR A 93 -11.05 -7.15 1.62
C THR A 93 -10.53 -5.79 2.06
N CYS A 94 -10.86 -4.77 1.26
CA CYS A 94 -10.48 -3.39 1.54
C CYS A 94 -11.65 -2.43 1.34
N GLU A 95 -11.55 -1.30 2.02
CA GLU A 95 -12.43 -0.16 1.90
C GLU A 95 -11.57 1.11 1.83
N VAL A 96 -11.84 1.97 0.85
CA VAL A 96 -11.21 3.29 0.80
C VAL A 96 -12.24 4.33 1.22
N LYS A 97 -11.88 5.12 2.23
CA LYS A 97 -12.60 6.29 2.69
C LYS A 97 -11.58 7.41 2.83
N SER A 98 -11.29 8.13 1.73
CA SER A 98 -10.29 9.20 1.69
C SER A 98 -10.34 10.07 2.97
N PRO A 99 -9.23 10.27 3.69
CA PRO A 99 -7.83 9.89 3.39
C PRO A 99 -7.39 8.49 3.91
N TYR A 100 -8.33 7.61 4.26
CA TYR A 100 -8.06 6.31 4.86
C TYR A 100 -8.20 5.15 3.87
N PHE A 101 -7.24 4.24 3.89
CA PHE A 101 -7.34 2.92 3.27
C PHE A 101 -7.40 1.86 4.36
N ILE A 102 -8.49 1.11 4.41
CA ILE A 102 -8.78 0.14 5.44
C ILE A 102 -8.75 -1.23 4.80
N TYR A 103 -8.07 -2.19 5.42
CA TYR A 103 -8.04 -3.56 4.93
C TYR A 103 -7.95 -4.59 6.05
N GLU A 104 -8.53 -5.76 5.85
CA GLU A 104 -8.41 -6.89 6.77
C GLU A 104 -7.33 -7.85 6.29
N ASN A 105 -6.31 -8.12 7.09
CA ASN A 105 -5.25 -9.03 6.69
C ASN A 105 -5.64 -10.51 6.89
N ALA A 106 -4.76 -11.43 6.46
CA ALA A 106 -5.00 -12.87 6.58
C ALA A 106 -5.11 -13.38 8.03
N LYS A 107 -4.78 -12.56 9.03
CA LYS A 107 -4.91 -12.86 10.47
C LYS A 107 -6.21 -12.33 11.06
N GLY A 108 -7.11 -11.78 10.23
CA GLY A 108 -8.35 -11.14 10.66
C GLY A 108 -8.17 -9.77 11.32
N LYS A 109 -6.97 -9.18 11.25
CA LYS A 109 -6.71 -7.85 11.82
C LYS A 109 -7.07 -6.77 10.82
N VAL A 110 -7.84 -5.79 11.26
CA VAL A 110 -8.19 -4.62 10.46
C VAL A 110 -7.08 -3.58 10.59
N ASN A 111 -6.37 -3.35 9.49
CA ASN A 111 -5.34 -2.32 9.37
C ASN A 111 -5.93 -1.10 8.71
N VAL A 112 -5.49 0.07 9.16
CA VAL A 112 -5.91 1.37 8.64
C VAL A 112 -4.68 2.16 8.28
N VAL A 113 -4.54 2.49 7.01
CA VAL A 113 -3.48 3.33 6.47
C VAL A 113 -4.05 4.72 6.29
N TRP A 114 -3.51 5.67 7.03
CA TRP A 114 -3.83 7.09 6.87
C TRP A 114 -2.83 7.72 5.92
N PHE A 115 -3.35 8.42 4.90
CA PHE A 115 -2.54 9.14 3.92
C PHE A 115 -2.44 10.60 4.33
N HIS A 116 -1.22 11.15 4.35
CA HIS A 116 -1.04 12.59 4.57
C HIS A 116 -1.64 13.41 3.41
N ASN A 117 -1.54 12.89 2.19
CA ASN A 117 -2.11 13.49 1.00
C ASN A 117 -3.39 12.72 0.56
N PRO A 118 -4.60 13.27 0.73
CA PRO A 118 -5.85 12.61 0.34
C PRO A 118 -5.91 12.35 -1.17
N VAL A 119 -5.25 13.17 -2.00
CA VAL A 119 -5.22 12.99 -3.46
C VAL A 119 -4.47 11.70 -3.84
N GLU A 120 -3.48 11.27 -3.06
CA GLU A 120 -2.79 10.00 -3.28
C GLU A 120 -3.69 8.80 -2.91
N CYS A 121 -4.51 8.95 -1.85
CA CYS A 121 -5.52 7.97 -1.47
C CYS A 121 -6.61 7.84 -2.54
N GLU A 122 -7.08 8.96 -3.06
CA GLU A 122 -8.05 9.01 -4.16
C GLU A 122 -7.44 8.51 -5.45
N SER A 123 -6.20 8.83 -5.80
CA SER A 123 -5.54 8.33 -7.01
C SER A 123 -5.35 6.82 -6.98
N ALA A 124 -5.15 6.23 -5.79
CA ALA A 124 -5.15 4.78 -5.59
C ALA A 124 -6.54 4.15 -5.85
N THR A 125 -7.61 4.94 -5.85
CA THR A 125 -9.01 4.48 -5.95
C THR A 125 -9.68 4.89 -7.27
N ASN A 126 -9.44 6.10 -7.77
CA ASN A 126 -10.09 6.73 -8.93
C ASN A 126 -9.70 6.13 -10.29
N ARG A 127 -8.67 5.29 -10.34
CA ARG A 127 -8.44 4.42 -11.51
C ARG A 127 -9.50 3.30 -11.63
N SER A 128 -10.39 3.16 -10.65
CA SER A 128 -11.61 2.35 -10.69
C SER A 128 -12.85 3.23 -10.94
N ASN A 129 -12.91 3.93 -12.07
CA ASN A 129 -14.10 4.72 -12.42
C ASN A 129 -15.35 3.81 -12.45
N ASN A 130 -16.32 4.16 -11.57
CA ASN A 130 -17.73 3.73 -11.51
C ASN A 130 -18.18 2.60 -10.55
N SER A 131 -17.42 2.17 -9.52
CA SER A 131 -17.99 1.21 -8.54
C SER A 131 -17.60 1.39 -7.07
N CYS A 132 -16.66 2.28 -6.73
CA CYS A 132 -16.08 2.36 -5.39
C CYS A 132 -16.52 3.61 -4.61
N ASN A 133 -17.82 3.92 -4.62
CA ASN A 133 -18.38 4.72 -3.53
C ASN A 133 -18.99 3.73 -2.53
N THR A 134 -18.31 3.51 -1.40
CA THR A 134 -18.85 2.85 -0.19
C THR A 134 -18.86 1.30 -0.12
N THR A 135 -18.41 0.56 -1.14
CA THR A 135 -18.52 -0.93 -1.11
C THR A 135 -17.20 -1.63 -0.80
N ARG A 136 -17.17 -2.43 0.28
CA ARG A 136 -16.08 -3.37 0.64
C ARG A 136 -15.74 -4.26 -0.56
N THR A 137 -14.56 -4.08 -1.13
CA THR A 137 -14.13 -4.75 -2.38
C THR A 137 -12.90 -5.61 -2.11
N ARG A 138 -12.71 -6.69 -2.87
CA ARG A 138 -11.45 -7.46 -2.80
C ARG A 138 -10.30 -6.62 -3.33
N LEU A 139 -9.21 -6.50 -2.58
CA LEU A 139 -8.05 -5.69 -2.95
C LEU A 139 -7.40 -6.16 -4.26
N THR A 140 -7.40 -7.47 -4.51
CA THR A 140 -6.95 -8.02 -5.79
C THR A 140 -7.79 -7.55 -6.97
N ARG A 141 -9.11 -7.42 -6.80
CA ARG A 141 -10.00 -6.84 -7.81
C ARG A 141 -9.74 -5.35 -8.00
N LEU A 142 -9.51 -4.60 -6.91
CA LEU A 142 -9.14 -3.19 -6.99
C LEU A 142 -7.84 -3.04 -7.79
N ILE A 143 -6.77 -3.74 -7.40
CA ILE A 143 -5.49 -3.70 -8.10
C ILE A 143 -5.65 -4.08 -9.58
N PHE A 144 -6.37 -5.15 -9.90
CA PHE A 144 -6.61 -5.57 -11.28
C PHE A 144 -7.34 -4.50 -12.12
N LEU A 145 -8.22 -3.71 -11.52
CA LEU A 145 -8.84 -2.56 -12.18
C LEU A 145 -7.81 -1.44 -12.42
N LEU A 146 -6.89 -1.21 -11.48
CA LEU A 146 -5.80 -0.23 -11.63
C LEU A 146 -4.76 -0.64 -12.69
N THR A 147 -4.64 -1.93 -13.01
CA THR A 147 -3.64 -2.46 -13.95
C THR A 147 -4.11 -2.50 -15.42
N ARG A 148 -5.39 -2.24 -15.72
CA ARG A 148 -6.01 -2.44 -17.04
C ARG A 148 -6.08 -1.20 -17.95
N THR A 149 -5.31 -0.15 -17.67
CA THR A 149 -5.18 1.04 -18.53
C THR A 149 -3.85 1.09 -19.25
#